data_AF-A0A6A5YSI9-F1
#
_entry.id   AF-A0A6A5YSI9-F1
#
_cell.length_a   1.000
_cell.length_b   1.000
_cell.length_c   1.000
_cell.angle_alpha   90.00
_cell.angle_beta   90.00
_cell.angle_gamma   90.00
#
_symmetry.space_group_name_H-M   'P 1'
#
loop_
_entity.id
_entity.type
_entity.pdbx_description
1 polymer ?
#
loop_
_entity_poly.entity_id
_entity_poly.type
_entity_poly.pdbx_seq_one_letter_code
_entity_poly.pdbx_strand_id
1 'polypeptide(L)'
;MKALVSGKMAEANDKLAEIPDVREDDFLRFCEFAYRGDYSVPAWIKDKEAERAASTSSTAAGVPAPAVSAPVPISTPEPLPLESLNLDGQTPDAAAVSTTSTPKKGKAGGTKKQKFRRRLRNRAYDLECPWPYDVFRDRGAPRGNVDVTQDYTPVFLAHARLYSFANMRLMLALRSTTLYKLHKTLMEFKLYDRRIGDVIELARYAYNNDHTPDRTSFKTLDQLRRLVVEYIVCEIEVIGRSAEFKELIEEGGEFVGDFWEITRKHVL
;
A
#
# COMPACT_ATOMS: atom_id res chain seq x y z
N MET A 1 25.31 -23.27 -13.56
CA MET A 1 24.55 -24.51 -13.78
C MET A 1 25.40 -25.79 -13.82
N LYS A 2 26.39 -25.95 -14.72
CA LYS A 2 27.08 -27.26 -14.89
C LYS A 2 27.64 -27.88 -13.58
N ALA A 3 28.19 -27.06 -12.68
CA ALA A 3 28.66 -27.51 -11.36
C ALA A 3 27.55 -27.92 -10.36
N LEU A 4 26.30 -27.51 -10.56
CA LEU A 4 25.14 -27.93 -9.75
C LEU A 4 24.45 -29.17 -10.34
N VAL A 5 24.46 -29.33 -11.66
CA VAL A 5 23.77 -30.43 -12.37
C VAL A 5 24.67 -31.64 -12.62
N SER A 6 25.99 -31.44 -12.69
CA SER A 6 26.99 -32.50 -12.87
C SER A 6 28.23 -32.26 -12.00
N GLY A 7 28.01 -31.74 -10.78
CA GLY A 7 29.06 -31.53 -9.77
C GLY A 7 29.36 -32.80 -8.96
N LYS A 8 30.27 -32.65 -7.98
CA LYS A 8 30.58 -33.70 -6.99
C LYS A 8 29.90 -33.44 -5.63
N MET A 9 28.99 -32.48 -5.55
CA MET A 9 28.25 -32.12 -4.32
C MET A 9 27.09 -33.12 -4.13
N ALA A 10 26.63 -33.32 -2.90
CA ALA A 10 25.60 -34.33 -2.59
C ALA A 10 24.32 -34.08 -3.41
N GLU A 11 23.92 -32.82 -3.49
CA GLU A 11 22.75 -32.32 -4.22
C GLU A 11 22.80 -32.67 -5.73
N ALA A 12 23.99 -32.76 -6.31
CA ALA A 12 24.17 -33.13 -7.72
C ALA A 12 24.08 -34.65 -7.94
N ASN A 13 24.47 -35.46 -6.95
CA ASN A 13 24.36 -36.92 -6.99
C ASN A 13 22.90 -37.35 -6.72
N ASP A 14 22.30 -36.78 -5.68
CA ASP A 14 20.93 -37.06 -5.24
C ASP A 14 19.88 -36.37 -6.14
N LYS A 15 20.32 -35.42 -6.97
CA LYS A 15 19.51 -34.58 -7.88
C LYS A 15 18.43 -33.79 -7.15
N LEU A 16 18.68 -33.48 -5.89
CA LEU A 16 17.78 -32.82 -4.96
C LEU A 16 18.53 -31.68 -4.27
N ALA A 17 17.93 -30.49 -4.23
CA ALA A 17 18.44 -29.37 -3.47
C ALA A 17 17.30 -28.83 -2.59
N GLU A 18 17.50 -28.84 -1.28
CA GLU A 18 16.53 -28.32 -0.31
C GLU A 18 16.91 -26.88 0.09
N ILE A 19 15.91 -26.00 0.19
CA ILE A 19 16.09 -24.61 0.62
C ILE A 19 15.09 -24.35 1.76
N PRO A 20 15.42 -24.71 3.01
CA PRO A 20 14.46 -24.68 4.12
C PRO A 20 14.00 -23.25 4.47
N ASP A 21 14.81 -22.25 4.14
CA ASP A 21 14.55 -20.83 4.45
C ASP A 21 13.46 -20.18 3.55
N VAL A 22 12.88 -20.92 2.60
CA VAL A 22 12.00 -20.37 1.56
C VAL A 22 10.72 -21.19 1.43
N ARG A 23 9.57 -20.51 1.57
CA ARG A 23 8.24 -21.08 1.30
C ARG A 23 8.06 -21.32 -0.19
N GLU A 24 7.35 -22.38 -0.57
CA GLU A 24 7.07 -22.74 -1.97
C GLU A 24 6.58 -21.55 -2.83
N ASP A 25 5.58 -20.78 -2.36
CA ASP A 25 5.08 -19.60 -3.08
C ASP A 25 6.15 -18.54 -3.33
N ASP A 26 7.08 -18.35 -2.39
CA ASP A 26 8.12 -17.33 -2.47
C ASP A 26 9.30 -17.82 -3.32
N PHE A 27 9.56 -19.13 -3.34
CA PHE A 27 10.46 -19.79 -4.29
C PHE A 27 9.92 -19.66 -5.73
N LEU A 28 8.62 -19.88 -5.95
CA LEU A 28 7.99 -19.67 -7.26
C LEU A 28 8.13 -18.22 -7.74
N ARG A 29 7.95 -17.22 -6.86
CA ARG A 29 8.21 -15.81 -7.20
C ARG A 29 9.68 -15.55 -7.53
N PHE A 30 10.61 -16.15 -6.81
CA PHE A 30 12.03 -16.10 -7.16
C PHE A 30 12.29 -16.71 -8.55
N CYS A 31 11.70 -17.86 -8.88
CA CYS A 31 11.80 -18.46 -10.21
C CYS A 31 11.21 -17.56 -11.30
N GLU A 32 10.02 -16.96 -11.09
CA GLU A 32 9.44 -16.00 -12.03
C GLU A 32 10.40 -14.83 -12.29
N PHE A 33 10.97 -14.24 -11.23
CA PHE A 33 11.97 -13.18 -11.36
C PHE A 33 13.22 -13.64 -12.13
N ALA A 34 13.75 -14.82 -11.82
CA ALA A 34 14.94 -15.36 -12.46
C ALA A 34 14.75 -15.61 -13.97
N TYR A 35 13.54 -15.99 -14.40
CA TYR A 35 13.23 -16.25 -15.82
C TYR A 35 12.65 -15.05 -16.59
N ARG A 36 12.02 -14.08 -15.92
CA ARG A 36 11.30 -12.97 -16.58
C ARG A 36 11.81 -11.57 -16.24
N GLY A 37 12.72 -11.44 -15.26
CA GLY A 37 13.13 -10.17 -14.67
C GLY A 37 12.07 -9.53 -13.76
N ASP A 38 10.93 -10.18 -13.54
CA ASP A 38 9.87 -9.72 -12.64
C ASP A 38 9.03 -10.89 -12.10
N TYR A 39 8.35 -10.67 -10.96
CA TYR A 39 7.51 -11.68 -10.29
C TYR A 39 6.09 -11.19 -9.99
N SER A 40 5.14 -12.12 -9.91
CA SER A 40 3.72 -11.86 -9.68
C SER A 40 3.45 -11.42 -8.24
N VAL A 41 2.68 -10.34 -8.08
CA VAL A 41 2.22 -9.85 -6.76
C VAL A 41 1.24 -10.88 -6.17
N PRO A 42 1.35 -11.25 -4.88
CA PRO A 42 0.41 -12.15 -4.24
C PRO A 42 -1.02 -11.59 -4.23
N ALA A 43 -2.01 -12.48 -4.19
CA ALA A 43 -3.38 -12.08 -3.88
C ALA A 43 -3.52 -11.70 -2.40
N TRP A 44 -4.34 -10.68 -2.12
CA TRP A 44 -4.88 -10.40 -0.80
C TRP A 44 -5.88 -11.50 -0.40
N ILE A 45 -6.12 -11.68 0.90
CA ILE A 45 -7.10 -12.62 1.43
C ILE A 45 -8.39 -11.87 1.77
N LYS A 46 -9.55 -12.51 1.62
CA LYS A 46 -10.82 -11.93 2.04
C LYS A 46 -11.05 -12.19 3.53
N ASP A 47 -11.10 -11.12 4.32
CA ASP A 47 -11.48 -11.14 5.73
C ASP A 47 -12.98 -11.48 5.86
N LYS A 48 -13.25 -12.72 6.25
CA LYS A 48 -14.60 -13.27 6.43
C LYS A 48 -15.34 -12.67 7.63
N GLU A 49 -14.62 -12.13 8.61
CA GLU A 49 -15.22 -11.47 9.77
C GLU A 49 -15.64 -10.03 9.41
N ALA A 50 -14.85 -9.33 8.60
CA ALA A 50 -15.24 -8.06 8.00
C ALA A 50 -16.54 -8.20 7.18
N GLU A 51 -16.65 -9.27 6.39
CA GLU A 51 -17.84 -9.57 5.59
C GLU A 51 -19.08 -9.83 6.46
N ARG A 52 -18.94 -10.55 7.58
CA ARG A 52 -20.03 -10.77 8.54
C ARG A 52 -20.48 -9.47 9.21
N ALA A 53 -19.54 -8.60 9.59
CA ALA A 53 -19.84 -7.29 10.17
C ALA A 53 -20.52 -6.35 9.16
N ALA A 54 -20.09 -6.35 7.90
CA ALA A 54 -20.71 -5.58 6.82
C ALA A 54 -22.10 -6.10 6.43
N SER A 55 -22.37 -7.40 6.59
CA SER A 55 -23.68 -7.99 6.32
C SER A 55 -24.72 -7.67 7.40
N THR A 56 -24.29 -7.54 8.66
CA THR A 56 -25.17 -7.29 9.81
C THR A 56 -25.61 -5.84 9.95
N SER A 57 -24.86 -4.87 9.41
CA SER A 57 -25.30 -3.47 9.36
C SER A 57 -26.44 -3.22 8.35
N SER A 58 -26.67 -4.14 7.41
CA SER A 58 -27.71 -4.01 6.36
C SER A 58 -29.11 -4.48 6.80
N THR A 59 -29.25 -5.11 7.97
CA THR A 59 -30.53 -5.73 8.41
C THR A 59 -31.29 -4.96 9.50
N ALA A 60 -30.74 -3.87 10.04
CA ALA A 60 -31.34 -3.07 11.11
C ALA A 60 -32.36 -2.02 10.61
N ALA A 61 -33.30 -2.42 9.75
CA ALA A 61 -34.42 -1.58 9.28
C ALA A 61 -35.71 -2.38 9.05
N GLY A 62 -35.93 -3.45 9.81
CA GLY A 62 -37.17 -4.25 9.78
C GLY A 62 -38.28 -3.65 10.64
N VAL A 63 -38.99 -2.64 10.14
CA VAL A 63 -40.25 -2.16 10.74
C VAL A 63 -41.40 -3.07 10.25
N PRO A 64 -42.19 -3.71 11.13
CA PRO A 64 -43.30 -4.56 10.68
C PRO A 64 -44.48 -3.71 10.20
N ALA A 65 -45.02 -4.04 9.02
CA ALA A 65 -46.22 -3.42 8.48
C ALA A 65 -47.50 -4.08 9.02
N PRO A 66 -48.52 -3.31 9.44
CA PRO A 66 -49.90 -3.78 9.55
C PRO A 66 -50.70 -3.47 8.27
N ALA A 67 -51.74 -4.28 8.01
CA ALA A 67 -52.46 -4.29 6.74
C ALA A 67 -53.72 -3.41 6.68
N VAL A 68 -53.89 -2.74 5.53
CA VAL A 68 -55.13 -2.47 4.77
C VAL A 68 -56.43 -2.14 5.54
N SER A 69 -56.95 -0.92 5.33
CA SER A 69 -58.39 -0.64 5.16
C SER A 69 -58.63 0.70 4.45
N ALA A 70 -59.55 0.70 3.49
CA ALA A 70 -60.07 1.85 2.71
C ALA A 70 -61.55 1.50 2.32
N PRO A 71 -62.42 2.40 1.79
CA PRO A 71 -62.09 3.65 1.09
C PRO A 71 -63.11 4.85 1.16
N VAL A 72 -62.77 5.94 0.42
CA VAL A 72 -63.61 7.04 -0.20
C VAL A 72 -64.43 8.02 0.69
N PRO A 73 -64.91 9.22 0.19
CA PRO A 73 -64.68 9.89 -1.13
C PRO A 73 -64.32 11.41 -1.14
N ILE A 74 -63.62 11.82 -2.23
CA ILE A 74 -63.81 13.02 -3.10
C ILE A 74 -63.76 14.47 -2.53
N SER A 75 -62.81 15.28 -3.04
CA SER A 75 -63.09 16.49 -3.88
C SER A 75 -61.83 17.10 -4.52
N THR A 76 -61.88 17.35 -5.83
CA THR A 76 -60.90 18.10 -6.66
C THR A 76 -61.37 19.55 -6.83
N PRO A 77 -60.46 20.53 -7.09
CA PRO A 77 -60.14 20.96 -8.47
C PRO A 77 -58.61 21.20 -8.67
N GLU A 78 -58.00 20.78 -9.78
CA GLU A 78 -57.90 21.40 -11.14
C GLU A 78 -56.66 22.34 -11.29
N PRO A 79 -55.82 22.20 -12.35
CA PRO A 79 -54.49 22.84 -12.43
C PRO A 79 -54.38 23.97 -13.48
N LEU A 80 -53.16 24.55 -13.60
CA LEU A 80 -52.49 25.21 -14.75
C LEU A 80 -51.83 26.56 -14.35
N PRO A 81 -50.83 27.10 -15.11
CA PRO A 81 -49.90 26.46 -16.04
C PRO A 81 -48.40 26.74 -15.74
N LEU A 82 -47.50 26.02 -16.40
CA LEU A 82 -46.09 26.41 -16.57
C LEU A 82 -45.94 27.28 -17.81
N GLU A 83 -45.24 28.41 -17.73
CA GLU A 83 -44.67 29.08 -18.90
C GLU A 83 -43.16 29.33 -18.73
N SER A 84 -42.43 28.98 -19.77
CA SER A 84 -41.02 29.23 -19.98
C SER A 84 -40.85 30.35 -21.01
N LEU A 85 -39.99 31.33 -20.76
CA LEU A 85 -39.40 32.13 -21.84
C LEU A 85 -37.90 32.36 -21.62
N ASN A 86 -37.21 32.44 -22.75
CA ASN A 86 -35.76 32.34 -22.92
C ASN A 86 -35.16 33.67 -23.41
N LEU A 87 -33.87 33.84 -23.10
CA LEU A 87 -32.81 34.46 -23.92
C LEU A 87 -32.85 35.95 -24.37
N ASP A 88 -31.62 36.35 -24.76
CA ASP A 88 -31.18 37.48 -25.60
C ASP A 88 -31.07 38.89 -24.98
N GLY A 89 -30.02 39.68 -25.26
CA GLY A 89 -28.78 39.35 -25.99
C GLY A 89 -27.87 40.55 -26.30
N GLN A 90 -26.55 40.30 -26.34
CA GLN A 90 -25.47 41.00 -27.08
C GLN A 90 -25.10 42.50 -26.82
N THR A 91 -23.84 42.69 -26.39
CA THR A 91 -22.71 43.50 -26.96
C THR A 91 -22.96 44.61 -28.02
N PRO A 92 -22.06 45.63 -28.23
CA PRO A 92 -20.60 45.70 -27.90
C PRO A 92 -20.22 47.04 -27.16
N ASP A 93 -19.01 47.64 -27.12
CA ASP A 93 -17.69 47.38 -27.74
C ASP A 93 -16.46 47.96 -26.96
N ALA A 94 -15.25 47.71 -27.49
CA ALA A 94 -13.91 48.31 -27.33
C ALA A 94 -13.62 49.50 -26.38
N ALA A 95 -12.59 49.33 -25.52
CA ALA A 95 -11.37 50.17 -25.47
C ALA A 95 -10.34 49.62 -24.45
N ALA A 96 -9.04 49.87 -24.67
CA ALA A 96 -7.94 49.28 -23.90
C ALA A 96 -7.44 50.14 -22.72
N VAL A 97 -7.08 49.50 -21.59
CA VAL A 97 -6.02 49.95 -20.67
C VAL A 97 -5.22 48.75 -20.15
N SER A 98 -3.90 48.80 -20.31
CA SER A 98 -2.97 47.84 -19.70
C SER A 98 -2.88 48.04 -18.19
N THR A 99 -3.08 46.98 -17.41
CA THR A 99 -2.47 46.87 -16.07
C THR A 99 -1.75 45.53 -15.93
N THR A 100 -0.42 45.61 -15.77
CA THR A 100 0.48 44.48 -15.58
C THR A 100 0.32 43.89 -14.19
N SER A 101 -0.59 42.93 -14.03
CA SER A 101 -0.66 42.08 -12.82
C SER A 101 0.20 40.83 -13.03
N THR A 102 1.39 40.83 -12.44
CA THR A 102 2.26 39.64 -12.43
C THR A 102 1.58 38.50 -11.65
N PRO A 103 1.63 37.25 -12.14
CA PRO A 103 1.08 36.13 -11.40
C PRO A 103 1.92 35.93 -10.13
N LYS A 104 1.34 36.27 -8.97
CA LYS A 104 1.93 35.98 -7.66
C LYS A 104 2.21 34.48 -7.58
N LYS A 105 3.48 34.09 -7.62
CA LYS A 105 3.94 32.73 -7.28
C LYS A 105 3.40 32.36 -5.90
N GLY A 106 2.32 31.59 -5.87
CA GLY A 106 1.81 31.01 -4.62
C GLY A 106 2.93 30.20 -3.97
N LYS A 107 3.22 30.48 -2.69
CA LYS A 107 4.18 29.68 -1.93
C LYS A 107 3.65 28.25 -1.85
N ALA A 108 4.20 27.35 -2.67
CA ALA A 108 3.96 25.90 -2.59
C ALA A 108 4.63 25.28 -1.35
N GLY A 109 4.40 25.89 -0.19
CA GLY A 109 5.00 25.60 1.10
C GLY A 109 4.20 24.60 1.91
N GLY A 110 3.97 23.39 1.36
CA GLY A 110 3.35 22.30 2.10
C GLY A 110 4.05 22.00 3.43
N THR A 111 3.31 21.40 4.38
CA THR A 111 3.79 21.08 5.73
C THR A 111 5.02 20.14 5.69
N LYS A 112 5.78 20.05 6.79
CA LYS A 112 6.91 19.10 6.92
C LYS A 112 6.48 17.68 6.53
N LYS A 113 5.36 17.22 7.13
CA LYS A 113 4.71 15.94 6.84
C LYS A 113 4.32 15.78 5.37
N GLN A 114 3.70 16.78 4.74
CA GLN A 114 3.30 16.69 3.33
C GLN A 114 4.53 16.60 2.38
N LYS A 115 5.60 17.35 2.68
CA LYS A 115 6.87 17.26 1.95
C LYS A 115 7.54 15.90 2.14
N PHE A 116 7.48 15.34 3.35
CA PHE A 116 7.98 14.01 3.66
C PHE A 116 7.20 12.91 2.93
N ARG A 117 5.86 12.91 2.98
CA ARG A 117 5.00 11.98 2.22
C ARG A 117 5.27 12.03 0.72
N ARG A 118 5.48 13.23 0.15
CA ARG A 118 5.86 13.40 -1.26
C ARG A 118 7.25 12.83 -1.56
N ARG A 119 8.23 12.98 -0.65
CA ARG A 119 9.55 12.34 -0.79
C ARG A 119 9.47 10.81 -0.76
N LEU A 120 8.66 10.25 0.15
CA LEU A 120 8.43 8.80 0.21
C LEU A 120 7.81 8.31 -1.10
N ARG A 121 6.66 8.86 -1.50
CA ARG A 121 5.94 8.51 -2.74
C ARG A 121 6.81 8.56 -4.00
N ASN A 122 7.71 9.55 -4.09
CA ASN A 122 8.59 9.76 -5.23
C ASN A 122 9.97 9.08 -5.09
N ARG A 123 10.16 8.20 -4.08
CA ARG A 123 11.41 7.45 -3.89
C ARG A 123 11.68 6.54 -5.09
N ALA A 124 12.78 6.81 -5.79
CA ALA A 124 13.31 5.95 -6.84
C ALA A 124 14.09 4.77 -6.24
N TYR A 125 14.17 3.69 -7.00
CA TYR A 125 14.96 2.50 -6.69
C TYR A 125 15.80 2.18 -7.93
N ASP A 126 17.05 1.78 -7.71
CA ASP A 126 17.88 1.29 -8.81
C ASP A 126 17.49 -0.15 -9.11
N LEU A 127 16.72 -0.30 -10.19
CA LEU A 127 16.23 -1.60 -10.66
C LEU A 127 17.25 -2.14 -11.66
N GLU A 128 18.38 -2.61 -11.14
CA GLU A 128 19.44 -3.33 -11.85
C GLU A 128 18.92 -4.68 -12.40
N CYS A 129 18.03 -4.64 -13.39
CA CYS A 129 17.62 -5.82 -14.16
C CYS A 129 18.41 -5.82 -15.49
N PRO A 130 19.37 -6.74 -15.70
CA PRO A 130 20.16 -6.79 -16.94
C PRO A 130 19.38 -7.19 -18.19
N TRP A 131 18.08 -7.43 -18.09
CA TRP A 131 17.26 -8.10 -19.10
C TRP A 131 16.27 -7.12 -19.77
N PRO A 132 16.28 -7.00 -21.11
CA PRO A 132 15.51 -5.99 -21.84
C PRO A 132 14.07 -6.44 -22.12
N TYR A 133 13.23 -6.56 -21.09
CA TYR A 133 11.83 -7.01 -21.25
C TYR A 133 10.81 -6.12 -20.55
N ASP A 134 10.40 -5.06 -21.24
CA ASP A 134 9.29 -4.17 -20.84
C ASP A 134 7.93 -4.92 -20.78
N VAL A 135 7.83 -6.04 -21.49
CA VAL A 135 6.59 -6.79 -21.80
C VAL A 135 5.92 -7.44 -20.58
N PHE A 136 6.66 -7.71 -19.50
CA PHE A 136 6.12 -8.46 -18.34
C PHE A 136 5.76 -7.59 -17.13
N ARG A 137 6.16 -6.31 -17.11
CA ARG A 137 5.90 -5.37 -15.98
C ARG A 137 4.43 -5.25 -15.60
N ASP A 138 3.53 -5.41 -16.56
CA ASP A 138 2.09 -5.15 -16.38
C ASP A 138 1.36 -6.23 -15.55
N ARG A 139 1.86 -7.48 -15.56
CA ARG A 139 1.32 -8.56 -14.70
C ARG A 139 1.82 -8.45 -13.27
N GLY A 140 3.02 -7.92 -13.09
CA GLY A 140 3.65 -7.71 -11.80
C GLY A 140 3.30 -6.37 -11.15
N ALA A 141 2.41 -5.56 -11.75
CA ALA A 141 2.03 -4.27 -11.22
C ALA A 141 1.38 -4.40 -9.83
N PRO A 142 1.93 -3.72 -8.79
CA PRO A 142 1.26 -3.53 -7.52
C PRO A 142 -0.14 -2.94 -7.69
N ARG A 143 -1.04 -3.26 -6.76
CA ARG A 143 -2.41 -2.75 -6.74
C ARG A 143 -2.82 -2.46 -5.31
N GLY A 144 -3.42 -1.30 -5.08
CA GLY A 144 -4.07 -0.96 -3.81
C GLY A 144 -5.38 -1.73 -3.56
N ASN A 145 -5.79 -1.79 -2.29
CA ASN A 145 -7.10 -2.27 -1.90
C ASN A 145 -8.23 -1.30 -2.31
N VAL A 146 -9.39 -1.89 -2.54
CA VAL A 146 -10.65 -1.22 -2.91
C VAL A 146 -11.59 -1.15 -1.71
N ASP A 147 -11.53 -2.12 -0.80
CA ASP A 147 -12.51 -2.36 0.26
C ASP A 147 -11.88 -2.81 1.61
N VAL A 148 -12.62 -2.62 2.72
CA VAL A 148 -12.22 -2.98 4.09
C VAL A 148 -12.05 -4.49 4.33
N THR A 149 -12.68 -5.34 3.51
CA THR A 149 -12.60 -6.80 3.60
C THR A 149 -11.32 -7.40 3.00
N GLN A 150 -10.45 -6.60 2.39
CA GLN A 150 -9.25 -7.08 1.71
C GLN A 150 -8.02 -7.02 2.62
N ASP A 151 -7.64 -8.16 3.18
CA ASP A 151 -6.43 -8.34 4.01
C ASP A 151 -5.17 -8.41 3.13
N TYR A 152 -4.29 -7.43 3.30
CA TYR A 152 -3.03 -7.27 2.59
C TYR A 152 -1.82 -7.81 3.35
N THR A 153 -1.97 -8.30 4.57
CA THR A 153 -0.93 -9.01 5.35
C THR A 153 -0.16 -10.03 4.49
N PRO A 154 -0.80 -10.98 3.76
CA PRO A 154 -0.07 -11.93 2.90
C PRO A 154 0.69 -11.25 1.75
N VAL A 155 0.19 -10.11 1.23
CA VAL A 155 0.82 -9.36 0.13
C VAL A 155 2.09 -8.69 0.61
N PHE A 156 2.00 -7.98 1.74
CA PHE A 156 3.13 -7.31 2.39
C PHE A 156 4.19 -8.30 2.85
N LEU A 157 3.79 -9.38 3.55
CA LEU A 157 4.73 -10.37 4.06
C LEU A 157 5.44 -11.15 2.96
N ALA A 158 4.81 -11.46 1.83
CA ALA A 158 5.51 -12.12 0.73
C ALA A 158 6.58 -11.22 0.09
N HIS A 159 6.30 -9.91 -0.07
CA HIS A 159 7.33 -8.97 -0.52
C HIS A 159 8.47 -8.83 0.49
N ALA A 160 8.15 -8.78 1.79
CA ALA A 160 9.15 -8.68 2.85
C ALA A 160 10.01 -9.96 3.00
N ARG A 161 9.40 -11.15 2.92
CA ARG A 161 10.13 -12.44 2.89
C ARG A 161 11.01 -12.56 1.66
N LEU A 162 10.52 -12.17 0.49
CA LEU A 162 11.33 -12.21 -0.74
C LEU A 162 12.46 -11.17 -0.71
N TYR A 163 12.27 -10.02 -0.05
CA TYR A 163 13.35 -9.07 0.26
C TYR A 163 14.41 -9.69 1.18
N SER A 164 14.01 -10.28 2.31
CA SER A 164 14.93 -10.92 3.26
C SER A 164 15.72 -12.06 2.62
N PHE A 165 15.05 -12.92 1.84
CA PHE A 165 15.72 -13.95 1.04
C PHE A 165 16.71 -13.36 0.03
N ALA A 166 16.31 -12.34 -0.74
CA ALA A 166 17.18 -11.68 -1.70
C ALA A 166 18.38 -11.00 -1.04
N ASN A 167 18.20 -10.41 0.14
CA ASN A 167 19.26 -9.78 0.92
C ASN A 167 20.24 -10.84 1.48
N MET A 168 19.73 -11.93 2.06
CA MET A 168 20.52 -13.05 2.57
C MET A 168 21.34 -13.74 1.47
N ARG A 169 20.77 -13.90 0.28
CA ARG A 169 21.44 -14.50 -0.89
C ARG A 169 22.17 -13.48 -1.78
N LEU A 170 22.32 -12.23 -1.33
CA LEU A 170 23.01 -11.12 -2.01
C LEU A 170 22.51 -10.82 -3.45
N MET A 171 21.24 -11.11 -3.73
CA MET A 171 20.62 -10.89 -5.04
C MET A 171 20.08 -9.46 -5.14
N LEU A 172 20.99 -8.50 -5.35
CA LEU A 172 20.70 -7.05 -5.33
C LEU A 172 19.53 -6.65 -6.23
N ALA A 173 19.46 -7.20 -7.45
CA ALA A 173 18.38 -6.95 -8.40
C ALA A 173 16.99 -7.34 -7.85
N LEU A 174 16.87 -8.53 -7.24
CA LEU A 174 15.60 -8.96 -6.63
C LEU A 174 15.31 -8.13 -5.38
N ARG A 175 16.33 -7.83 -4.56
CA ARG A 175 16.18 -7.01 -3.36
C ARG A 175 15.61 -5.62 -3.69
N SER A 176 16.19 -4.92 -4.67
CA SER A 176 15.66 -3.64 -5.16
C SER A 176 14.25 -3.76 -5.72
N THR A 177 13.96 -4.82 -6.50
CA THR A 177 12.64 -5.06 -7.09
C THR A 177 11.57 -5.33 -6.03
N THR A 178 11.87 -6.17 -5.03
CA THR A 178 10.96 -6.46 -3.92
C THR A 178 10.63 -5.22 -3.10
N LEU A 179 11.64 -4.40 -2.79
CA LEU A 179 11.45 -3.18 -2.02
C LEU A 179 10.68 -2.11 -2.82
N TYR A 180 10.94 -2.00 -4.12
CA TYR A 180 10.15 -1.17 -5.04
C TYR A 180 8.67 -1.58 -5.05
N LYS A 181 8.38 -2.88 -5.20
CA LYS A 181 6.99 -3.38 -5.23
C LYS A 181 6.30 -3.17 -3.90
N LEU A 182 6.92 -3.51 -2.79
CA LEU A 182 6.37 -3.24 -1.45
C LEU A 182 6.04 -1.75 -1.27
N HIS A 183 6.95 -0.86 -1.65
CA HIS A 183 6.72 0.58 -1.57
C HIS A 183 5.53 1.02 -2.43
N LYS A 184 5.42 0.51 -3.65
CA LYS A 184 4.29 0.82 -4.54
C LYS A 184 2.96 0.29 -3.99
N THR A 185 2.93 -0.95 -3.49
CA THR A 185 1.75 -1.52 -2.81
C THR A 185 1.33 -0.63 -1.64
N LEU A 186 2.26 -0.24 -0.76
CA LEU A 186 1.99 0.68 0.37
C LEU A 186 1.51 2.07 -0.07
N MET A 187 1.97 2.61 -1.20
CA MET A 187 1.56 3.92 -1.72
C MET A 187 0.17 3.92 -2.37
N GLU A 188 -0.32 2.76 -2.81
CA GLU A 188 -1.65 2.57 -3.37
C GLU A 188 -2.65 2.03 -2.33
N PHE A 189 -2.15 1.43 -1.25
CA PHE A 189 -2.94 0.94 -0.12
C PHE A 189 -3.70 2.08 0.57
N LYS A 190 -5.02 1.90 0.65
CA LYS A 190 -5.95 2.67 1.47
C LYS A 190 -5.93 2.07 2.87
N LEU A 191 -5.37 2.83 3.80
CA LEU A 191 -5.36 2.49 5.21
C LEU A 191 -6.77 2.72 5.80
N TYR A 192 -7.53 1.64 5.93
CA TYR A 192 -8.74 1.59 6.75
C TYR A 192 -8.39 1.23 8.20
N ASP A 193 -9.20 1.62 9.19
CA ASP A 193 -8.91 1.33 10.59
C ASP A 193 -8.73 -0.18 10.86
N ARG A 194 -9.62 -1.02 10.29
CA ARG A 194 -9.53 -2.49 10.34
C ARG A 194 -8.29 -3.08 9.63
N ARG A 195 -7.57 -2.26 8.84
CA ARG A 195 -6.39 -2.64 8.05
C ARG A 195 -5.09 -2.06 8.58
N ILE A 196 -5.11 -1.45 9.77
CA ILE A 196 -3.90 -1.04 10.47
C ILE A 196 -3.07 -2.26 10.86
N GLY A 197 -3.72 -3.35 11.30
CA GLY A 197 -3.08 -4.64 11.62
C GLY A 197 -2.16 -5.16 10.51
N ASP A 198 -2.60 -5.11 9.23
CA ASP A 198 -1.81 -5.52 8.07
C ASP A 198 -0.42 -4.82 8.00
N VAL A 199 -0.35 -3.55 8.43
CA VAL A 199 0.86 -2.72 8.44
C VAL A 199 1.69 -2.96 9.70
N ILE A 200 1.04 -3.24 10.84
CA ILE A 200 1.70 -3.61 12.10
C ILE A 200 2.39 -4.98 11.97
N GLU A 201 1.76 -5.96 11.33
CA GLU A 201 2.38 -7.27 11.04
C GLU A 201 3.57 -7.14 10.09
N LEU A 202 3.51 -6.24 9.10
CA LEU A 202 4.67 -5.91 8.28
C LEU A 202 5.81 -5.28 9.11
N ALA A 203 5.50 -4.46 10.12
CA ALA A 203 6.49 -3.88 11.02
C ALA A 203 7.12 -4.93 11.94
N ARG A 204 6.31 -5.79 12.57
CA ARG A 204 6.78 -6.94 13.38
C ARG A 204 7.69 -7.84 12.56
N TYR A 205 7.32 -8.18 11.32
CA TYR A 205 8.18 -8.93 10.42
C TYR A 205 9.48 -8.20 10.09
N ALA A 206 9.41 -6.92 9.71
CA ALA A 206 10.57 -6.13 9.29
C ALA A 206 11.57 -5.89 10.44
N TYR A 207 11.11 -5.84 11.70
CA TYR A 207 11.97 -5.66 12.88
C TYR A 207 12.29 -6.96 13.63
N ASN A 208 11.83 -8.11 13.15
CA ASN A 208 12.27 -9.41 13.66
C ASN A 208 13.71 -9.69 13.19
N ASN A 209 14.58 -9.98 14.17
CA ASN A 209 16.01 -10.25 13.99
C ASN A 209 16.34 -11.46 13.09
N ASP A 210 15.45 -12.43 12.96
CA ASP A 210 15.62 -13.57 12.05
C ASP A 210 15.59 -13.14 10.57
N HIS A 211 14.91 -12.04 10.25
CA HIS A 211 14.61 -11.59 8.89
C HIS A 211 15.40 -10.35 8.46
N THR A 212 15.60 -9.41 9.38
CA THR A 212 16.62 -8.37 9.25
C THR A 212 17.32 -8.21 10.60
N PRO A 213 18.61 -8.53 10.72
CA PRO A 213 19.32 -8.38 11.99
C PRO A 213 19.40 -6.92 12.46
N ASP A 214 19.37 -6.73 13.78
CA ASP A 214 19.65 -5.45 14.44
C ASP A 214 21.02 -4.88 14.05
N ARG A 215 21.16 -3.56 14.18
CA ARG A 215 22.35 -2.86 13.71
C ARG A 215 23.57 -3.23 14.55
N THR A 216 24.49 -3.94 13.91
CA THR A 216 25.89 -4.00 14.35
C THR A 216 26.56 -2.61 14.24
N SER A 217 27.83 -2.50 14.62
CA SER A 217 28.57 -1.24 14.81
C SER A 217 28.47 -0.21 13.65
N PHE A 218 28.17 -0.65 12.44
CA PHE A 218 27.79 0.22 11.33
C PHE A 218 26.29 0.56 11.41
N LYS A 219 25.99 1.74 11.96
CA LYS A 219 24.65 2.26 12.31
C LYS A 219 23.67 2.51 11.13
N THR A 220 23.82 1.80 10.01
CA THR A 220 23.01 1.94 8.81
C THR A 220 21.70 1.20 8.96
N LEU A 221 20.58 1.91 8.89
CA LEU A 221 19.24 1.31 8.91
C LEU A 221 18.98 0.50 7.63
N ASP A 222 18.53 -0.75 7.78
CA ASP A 222 18.13 -1.60 6.65
C ASP A 222 17.01 -0.94 5.81
N GLN A 223 16.99 -1.21 4.50
CA GLN A 223 16.10 -0.53 3.58
C GLN A 223 14.63 -0.93 3.72
N LEU A 224 14.34 -2.18 4.14
CA LEU A 224 12.99 -2.64 4.48
C LEU A 224 12.53 -2.00 5.79
N ARG A 225 13.31 -2.12 6.88
CA ARG A 225 13.03 -1.43 8.16
C ARG A 225 12.69 0.03 7.91
N ARG A 226 13.56 0.74 7.18
CA ARG A 226 13.41 2.14 6.77
C ARG A 226 12.14 2.43 5.97
N LEU A 227 11.75 1.58 5.03
CA LEU A 227 10.53 1.77 4.24
C LEU A 227 9.29 1.72 5.14
N VAL A 228 9.22 0.71 6.01
CA VAL A 228 8.06 0.47 6.88
C VAL A 228 7.89 1.59 7.90
N VAL A 229 8.97 1.98 8.59
CA VAL A 229 8.91 3.07 9.56
C VAL A 229 8.64 4.45 8.91
N GLU A 230 9.19 4.74 7.71
CA GLU A 230 8.87 5.98 7.00
C GLU A 230 7.38 6.01 6.56
N TYR A 231 6.76 4.86 6.27
CA TYR A 231 5.33 4.74 5.99
C TYR A 231 4.47 4.95 7.24
N ILE A 232 4.80 4.30 8.36
CA ILE A 232 4.06 4.43 9.63
C ILE A 232 4.09 5.88 10.12
N VAL A 233 5.25 6.55 10.08
CA VAL A 233 5.37 7.98 10.42
C VAL A 233 4.58 8.87 9.45
N CYS A 234 4.39 8.47 8.19
CA CYS A 234 3.51 9.19 7.26
C CYS A 234 2.03 9.11 7.64
N GLU A 235 1.55 7.96 8.14
CA GLU A 235 0.13 7.72 8.48
C GLU A 235 -0.16 7.77 9.99
N ILE A 236 0.76 8.29 10.80
CA ILE A 236 0.71 8.27 12.27
C ILE A 236 -0.55 8.90 12.91
N GLU A 237 -1.24 9.80 12.21
CA GLU A 237 -2.52 10.37 12.66
C GLU A 237 -3.66 9.36 12.73
N VAL A 238 -3.58 8.28 11.94
CA VAL A 238 -4.52 7.15 11.91
C VAL A 238 -3.94 6.01 12.73
N ILE A 239 -2.74 5.53 12.38
CA ILE A 239 -2.10 4.37 13.03
C ILE A 239 -1.89 4.62 14.53
N GLY A 240 -1.50 5.83 14.93
CA GLY A 240 -1.20 6.19 16.32
C GLY A 240 -2.39 6.20 17.28
N ARG A 241 -3.61 5.94 16.79
CA ARG A 241 -4.82 5.79 17.61
C ARG A 241 -5.23 4.33 17.83
N SER A 242 -4.62 3.40 17.12
CA SER A 242 -4.91 1.97 17.19
C SER A 242 -4.31 1.33 18.45
N ALA A 243 -4.93 0.25 18.94
CA ALA A 243 -4.39 -0.52 20.06
C ALA A 243 -3.17 -1.34 19.61
N GLU A 244 -3.23 -1.85 18.38
CA GLU A 244 -2.21 -2.65 17.70
C GLU A 244 -0.89 -1.87 17.56
N PHE A 245 -0.94 -0.56 17.29
CA PHE A 245 0.25 0.28 17.31
C PHE A 245 0.78 0.53 18.73
N LYS A 246 -0.10 0.63 19.73
CA LYS A 246 0.32 0.78 21.14
C LYS A 246 1.07 -0.47 21.59
N GLU A 247 0.56 -1.66 21.28
CA GLU A 247 1.24 -2.94 21.52
C GLU A 247 2.62 -2.98 20.85
N LEU A 248 2.72 -2.61 19.56
CA LEU A 248 3.99 -2.57 18.83
C LEU A 248 5.03 -1.61 19.48
N ILE A 249 4.59 -0.53 20.12
CA ILE A 249 5.48 0.38 20.87
C ILE A 249 5.86 -0.21 22.24
N GLU A 250 4.97 -0.98 22.88
CA GLU A 250 5.22 -1.67 24.15
C GLU A 250 6.13 -2.91 23.99
N GLU A 251 6.14 -3.55 22.81
CA GLU A 251 7.12 -4.59 22.41
C GLU A 251 8.57 -4.06 22.40
N GLY A 252 8.76 -2.76 22.11
CA GLY A 252 10.07 -2.09 22.18
C GLY A 252 11.00 -2.35 20.99
N GLY A 253 12.24 -2.73 21.27
CA GLY A 253 13.28 -2.99 20.25
C GLY A 253 13.76 -1.76 19.47
N GLU A 254 14.49 -1.98 18.38
CA GLU A 254 15.00 -0.89 17.51
C GLU A 254 13.90 -0.07 16.84
N PHE A 255 12.69 -0.63 16.67
CA PHE A 255 11.55 0.02 16.02
C PHE A 255 11.22 1.37 16.66
N VAL A 256 11.11 1.40 17.99
CA VAL A 256 10.77 2.63 18.74
C VAL A 256 11.85 3.70 18.54
N GLY A 257 13.12 3.30 18.47
CA GLY A 257 14.25 4.20 18.21
C GLY A 257 14.19 4.86 16.83
N ASP A 258 14.00 4.06 15.78
CA ASP A 258 13.87 4.58 14.40
C ASP A 258 12.62 5.43 14.21
N PHE A 259 11.49 4.96 14.76
CA PHE A 259 10.22 5.66 14.73
C PHE A 259 10.36 7.06 15.32
N TRP A 260 11.04 7.19 16.47
CA TRP A 260 11.21 8.47 17.12
C TRP A 260 12.25 9.36 16.42
N GLU A 261 13.34 8.80 15.89
CA GLU A 261 14.30 9.56 15.09
C GLU A 261 13.63 10.19 13.85
N ILE A 262 12.82 9.42 13.13
CA ILE A 262 12.16 9.86 11.90
C ILE A 262 11.01 10.81 12.19
N THR A 263 10.20 10.55 13.23
CA THR A 263 9.12 11.45 13.69
C THR A 263 9.67 12.82 14.06
N ARG A 264 10.74 12.88 14.88
CA ARG A 264 11.41 14.13 15.27
C ARG A 264 11.98 14.90 14.07
N LYS A 265 12.37 14.22 12.99
CA LYS A 265 13.01 14.81 11.81
C LYS A 265 12.00 15.32 10.77
N HIS A 266 10.80 14.75 10.72
CA HIS A 266 9.89 14.91 9.58
C HIS A 266 8.43 15.27 9.93
N VAL A 267 8.02 15.10 11.19
CA VAL A 267 6.67 15.45 11.68
C VAL A 267 6.75 16.65 12.63
N LEU A 268 7.63 16.60 13.63
CA LEU A 268 7.92 17.71 14.55
C LEU A 268 8.77 18.80 13.87
#